data_AF-A0A2G8HV20-F1
#
_entry.id   AF-A0A2G8HV20-F1
#
_cell.length_a   1.000
_cell.length_b   1.000
_cell.length_c   1.000
_cell.angle_alpha   90.00
_cell.angle_beta   90.00
_cell.angle_gamma   90.00
#
_symmetry.space_group_name_H-M   'P 1'
#
loop_
_entity.id
_entity.type
_entity.pdbx_description
1 polymer ?
#
loop_
_entity_poly.entity_id
_entity_poly.type
_entity_poly.pdbx_seq_one_letter_code
_entity_poly.pdbx_strand_id
1 'polypeptide(L)'
;MACSHPFKGQIKLVSGSQRKTVLNFDLPVKEASFSDFLMCSHSKLKLTKEEKRELSLDHRKIIQQYQSLDPKTLLEYVEEFVSALPETSKDVKVSSQDFGSYICLSAISMGKIPKTINISFDLTDAPTGLVPLKLSKKLGQKNISVNFHYSEDSWVAPFKALYKAAA
;
A
#
# COMPACT_ATOMS: atom_id res chain seq x y z
N MET A 1 -13.36 -5.40 -18.68
CA MET A 1 -13.15 -5.66 -17.25
C MET A 1 -12.68 -4.36 -16.64
N ALA A 2 -13.38 -3.83 -15.63
CA ALA A 2 -13.09 -2.52 -15.09
C ALA A 2 -11.82 -2.63 -14.23
N CYS A 3 -10.71 -2.09 -14.73
CA CYS A 3 -9.46 -2.09 -13.99
C CYS A 3 -9.65 -1.30 -12.68
N SER A 4 -9.32 -1.92 -11.56
CA SER A 4 -8.82 -1.21 -10.39
C SER A 4 -7.80 -0.17 -10.88
N HIS A 5 -7.80 1.03 -10.28
CA HIS A 5 -6.82 2.07 -10.64
C HIS A 5 -5.66 1.96 -9.65
N PRO A 6 -4.67 1.08 -9.88
CA PRO A 6 -3.64 0.75 -8.89
C PRO A 6 -2.75 1.95 -8.52
N PHE A 7 -2.88 3.05 -9.24
CA PHE A 7 -2.13 4.29 -9.05
C PHE A 7 -2.93 5.33 -8.25
N LYS A 8 -4.24 5.15 -8.09
CA LYS A 8 -5.08 6.03 -7.27
C LYS A 8 -5.25 5.41 -5.90
N GLY A 9 -5.02 6.21 -4.87
CA GLY A 9 -5.14 5.81 -3.48
C GLY A 9 -6.15 6.67 -2.77
N GLN A 10 -7.12 6.06 -2.10
CA GLN A 10 -8.00 6.78 -1.18
C GLN A 10 -7.77 6.27 0.24
N ILE A 11 -7.61 7.19 1.19
CA ILE A 11 -7.53 6.87 2.62
C ILE A 11 -8.70 7.55 3.32
N LYS A 12 -9.56 6.74 3.95
CA LYS A 12 -10.69 7.18 4.75
C LYS A 12 -10.33 7.04 6.22
N LEU A 13 -10.36 8.13 6.96
CA LEU A 13 -10.15 8.20 8.39
C LEU A 13 -11.52 8.38 9.07
N VAL A 14 -11.81 7.56 10.07
CA VAL A 14 -13.02 7.68 10.90
C VAL A 14 -12.58 7.71 12.36
N SER A 15 -12.88 8.80 13.08
CA SER A 15 -12.61 8.93 14.52
C SER A 15 -13.93 9.06 15.28
N GLY A 16 -14.19 8.10 16.17
CA GLY A 16 -15.45 8.01 16.91
C GLY A 16 -16.69 8.04 16.00
N SER A 17 -17.73 8.77 16.42
CA SER A 17 -19.04 8.78 15.75
C SER A 17 -19.22 9.80 14.62
N GLN A 18 -18.28 10.72 14.33
CA GLN A 18 -18.63 11.90 13.52
C GLN A 18 -17.60 12.44 12.51
N ARG A 19 -16.27 12.26 12.66
CA ARG A 19 -15.33 12.89 11.71
C ARG A 19 -14.82 11.89 10.68
N LYS A 20 -15.26 12.06 9.42
CA LYS A 20 -14.76 11.35 8.25
C LYS A 20 -13.84 12.27 7.47
N THR A 21 -12.54 11.97 7.45
CA THR A 21 -11.58 12.65 6.56
C THR A 21 -11.25 11.72 5.41
N VAL A 22 -11.27 12.23 4.18
CA VAL A 22 -10.93 11.47 2.99
C VAL A 22 -9.75 12.14 2.31
N LEU A 23 -8.65 11.41 2.18
CA LEU A 23 -7.46 11.83 1.46
C LEU A 23 -7.41 11.08 0.13
N ASN A 24 -7.03 11.77 -0.94
CA ASN A 24 -6.86 11.18 -2.25
C ASN A 24 -5.42 11.41 -2.71
N PHE A 25 -4.79 10.34 -3.16
CA PHE A 25 -3.42 10.32 -3.62
C PHE A 25 -3.38 9.77 -5.04
N ASP A 26 -2.57 10.37 -5.89
CA ASP A 26 -2.31 9.87 -7.23
C ASP A 26 -0.81 9.59 -7.34
N LEU A 27 -0.46 8.34 -7.61
CA LEU A 27 0.91 7.93 -7.87
C LEU A 27 1.36 8.60 -9.18
N PRO A 28 2.38 9.47 -9.16
CA PRO A 28 2.83 10.14 -10.37
C PRO A 28 3.35 9.10 -11.35
N VAL A 29 2.77 9.06 -12.56
CA VAL A 29 3.22 8.18 -13.64
C VAL A 29 4.56 8.70 -14.16
N LYS A 30 5.56 7.83 -14.20
CA LYS A 30 6.87 8.14 -14.78
C LYS A 30 6.99 7.39 -16.10
N GLU A 31 7.54 8.05 -17.11
CA GLU A 31 7.94 7.36 -18.32
C GLU A 31 9.09 6.41 -17.97
N ALA A 32 8.81 5.11 -18.03
CA ALA A 32 9.81 4.08 -17.89
C ALA A 32 10.21 3.54 -19.28
N SER A 33 11.48 3.19 -19.41
CA SER A 33 12.02 2.65 -20.66
C SER A 33 11.48 1.25 -20.91
N PHE A 34 11.45 0.80 -22.17
CA PHE A 34 10.97 -0.55 -22.49
C PHE A 34 11.74 -1.66 -21.73
N SER A 35 13.04 -1.45 -21.49
CA SER A 35 13.89 -2.34 -20.70
C SER A 35 13.40 -2.54 -19.27
N ASP A 36 12.72 -1.55 -18.69
CA ASP A 36 12.22 -1.61 -17.31
C ASP A 36 11.06 -2.60 -17.14
N PHE A 37 10.38 -2.95 -18.24
CA PHE A 37 9.28 -3.91 -18.24
C PHE A 37 9.70 -5.33 -18.62
N LEU A 38 10.99 -5.59 -18.82
CA LEU A 38 11.46 -6.94 -19.13
C LEU A 38 11.31 -7.86 -17.91
N MET A 39 11.07 -9.15 -18.16
CA MET A 39 10.92 -10.15 -17.08
C MET A 39 12.13 -10.17 -16.13
N CYS A 40 13.32 -9.91 -16.65
CA CYS A 40 14.56 -9.86 -15.87
C CYS A 40 14.58 -8.72 -14.84
N SER A 41 13.90 -7.60 -15.12
CA SER A 41 13.81 -6.43 -14.24
C SER A 41 13.04 -6.73 -12.95
N HIS A 42 12.18 -7.75 -12.99
CA HIS A 42 11.39 -8.22 -11.85
C HIS A 42 11.99 -9.45 -11.15
N SER A 43 13.23 -9.84 -11.48
CA SER A 43 13.91 -11.01 -10.91
C SER A 43 14.07 -10.97 -9.38
N LYS A 44 14.04 -9.77 -8.79
CA LYS A 44 14.08 -9.55 -7.34
C LYS A 44 12.78 -9.96 -6.64
N LEU A 45 11.68 -10.03 -7.37
CA LEU A 45 10.41 -10.54 -6.86
C LEU A 45 10.52 -12.06 -6.81
N LYS A 46 10.30 -12.65 -5.63
CA LYS A 46 10.33 -14.10 -5.41
C LYS A 46 9.04 -14.76 -5.93
N LEU A 47 8.66 -14.43 -7.17
CA LEU A 47 7.50 -15.01 -7.85
C LEU A 47 7.78 -16.47 -8.20
N THR A 48 6.79 -17.32 -7.94
CA THR A 48 6.71 -18.71 -8.38
C THR A 48 6.62 -18.81 -9.91
N LYS A 49 6.75 -20.03 -10.45
CA LYS A 49 6.63 -20.23 -11.91
C LYS A 49 5.22 -19.90 -12.40
N GLU A 50 4.22 -20.20 -11.59
CA GLU A 50 2.81 -19.98 -11.84
C GLU A 50 2.52 -18.47 -11.85
N GLU A 51 2.99 -17.74 -10.84
CA GLU A 51 2.86 -16.27 -10.79
C GLU A 51 3.58 -15.56 -11.95
N LYS A 52 4.72 -16.09 -12.40
CA LYS A 52 5.43 -15.55 -13.57
C LYS A 52 4.65 -15.70 -14.87
N ARG A 53 3.75 -16.70 -14.98
CA ARG A 53 2.89 -16.87 -16.17
C ARG A 53 1.77 -15.82 -16.20
N GLU A 54 1.27 -15.44 -15.03
CA GLU A 54 0.25 -14.39 -14.86
C GLU A 54 0.83 -12.96 -14.97
N LEU A 55 2.16 -12.83 -15.04
CA LEU A 55 2.88 -11.55 -15.08
C LEU A 55 2.79 -10.89 -16.48
N SER A 56 1.60 -10.39 -16.81
CA SER A 56 1.31 -9.63 -18.03
C SER A 56 2.18 -8.36 -18.14
N LEU A 57 2.20 -7.73 -19.32
CA LEU A 57 2.87 -6.43 -19.49
C LEU A 57 2.30 -5.36 -18.55
N ASP A 58 1.00 -5.35 -18.33
CA ASP A 58 0.34 -4.36 -17.49
C ASP A 58 0.69 -4.58 -16.01
N HIS A 59 0.76 -5.82 -15.53
CA HIS A 59 1.26 -6.14 -14.20
C HIS A 59 2.70 -5.65 -13.99
N ARG A 60 3.56 -5.86 -15.00
CA ARG A 60 4.96 -5.39 -14.97
C ARG A 60 5.07 -3.88 -14.88
N LYS A 61 4.25 -3.15 -15.64
CA LYS A 61 4.16 -1.68 -15.56
C LYS A 61 3.74 -1.23 -14.17
N ILE A 62 2.69 -1.84 -13.60
CA ILE A 62 2.20 -1.48 -12.27
C ILE A 62 3.30 -1.69 -11.23
N ILE A 63 3.89 -2.89 -11.19
CA ILE A 63 4.97 -3.24 -10.28
C ILE A 63 6.15 -2.28 -10.40
N GLN A 64 6.57 -2.00 -11.64
CA GLN A 64 7.68 -1.09 -11.90
C GLN A 64 7.37 0.32 -11.39
N GLN A 65 6.12 0.78 -11.51
CA GLN A 65 5.71 2.09 -11.01
C GLN A 65 5.85 2.19 -9.49
N TYR A 66 5.43 1.15 -8.77
CA TYR A 66 5.62 1.08 -7.31
C TYR A 66 7.10 1.01 -6.92
N GLN A 67 7.91 0.24 -7.67
CA GLN A 67 9.34 0.09 -7.38
C GLN A 67 10.19 1.33 -7.71
N SER A 68 9.73 2.14 -8.68
CA SER A 68 10.41 3.37 -9.14
C SER A 68 9.90 4.64 -8.45
N LEU A 69 8.95 4.50 -7.51
CA LEU A 69 8.46 5.61 -6.71
C LEU A 69 9.62 6.25 -5.95
N ASP A 70 9.75 7.55 -6.13
CA ASP A 70 10.78 8.32 -5.43
C ASP A 70 10.54 8.28 -3.91
N PRO A 71 11.55 7.94 -3.10
CA PRO A 71 11.38 7.90 -1.65
C PRO A 71 10.93 9.23 -1.02
N LYS A 72 11.28 10.39 -1.62
CA LYS A 72 10.84 11.69 -1.08
C LYS A 72 9.36 11.90 -1.32
N THR A 73 8.87 11.60 -2.52
CA THR A 73 7.43 11.66 -2.82
C THR A 73 6.62 10.72 -1.92
N LEU A 74 7.13 9.51 -1.66
CA LEU A 74 6.47 8.61 -0.71
C LEU A 74 6.45 9.19 0.71
N LEU A 75 7.53 9.83 1.15
CA LEU A 75 7.59 10.49 2.46
C LEU A 75 6.59 11.64 2.56
N GLU A 76 6.45 12.46 1.52
CA GLU A 76 5.45 13.55 1.47
C GLU A 76 4.03 13.01 1.68
N TYR A 77 3.64 11.93 0.96
CA TYR A 77 2.33 11.31 1.15
C TYR A 77 2.15 10.68 2.53
N VAL A 78 3.20 10.08 3.09
CA VAL A 78 3.18 9.54 4.45
C VAL A 78 3.00 10.67 5.47
N GLU A 79 3.67 11.81 5.29
CA GLU A 79 3.55 12.96 6.17
C GLU A 79 2.18 13.61 6.08
N GLU A 80 1.63 13.78 4.86
CA GLU A 80 0.26 14.23 4.67
C GLU A 80 -0.77 13.34 5.38
N PHE A 81 -0.63 12.01 5.24
CA PHE A 81 -1.48 11.05 5.94
C PHE A 81 -1.35 11.17 7.46
N VAL A 82 -0.13 11.25 8.00
CA VAL A 82 0.11 11.33 9.44
C VAL A 82 -0.39 12.65 10.02
N SER A 83 -0.22 13.77 9.31
CA SER A 83 -0.74 15.08 9.72
C SER A 83 -2.27 15.14 9.72
N ALA A 84 -2.95 14.29 8.95
CA ALA A 84 -4.40 14.17 8.96
C ALA A 84 -4.94 13.30 10.11
N LEU A 85 -4.07 12.56 10.82
CA LEU A 85 -4.49 11.79 11.99
C LEU A 85 -4.91 12.74 13.11
N PRO A 86 -6.03 12.45 13.80
CA PRO A 86 -6.47 13.29 14.89
C PRO A 86 -5.51 13.17 16.09
N GLU A 87 -5.19 14.28 16.75
CA GLU A 87 -4.35 14.28 17.97
C GLU A 87 -5.06 13.71 19.21
N THR A 88 -6.27 13.16 19.05
CA THR A 88 -7.10 12.65 20.15
C THR A 88 -6.77 11.21 20.51
N SER A 89 -6.94 10.83 21.78
CA SER A 89 -6.80 9.45 22.29
C SER A 89 -7.93 8.49 21.89
N LYS A 90 -8.84 8.91 21.00
CA LYS A 90 -9.96 8.06 20.55
C LYS A 90 -9.47 7.04 19.54
N ASP A 91 -10.14 5.89 19.49
CA ASP A 91 -9.90 4.88 18.49
C ASP A 91 -10.16 5.45 17.08
N VAL A 92 -9.20 5.24 16.17
CA VAL A 92 -9.29 5.67 14.77
C VAL A 92 -9.34 4.46 13.87
N LYS A 93 -10.32 4.45 12.97
CA LYS A 93 -10.43 3.46 11.92
C LYS A 93 -9.96 4.05 10.60
N VAL A 94 -9.01 3.40 9.95
CA VAL A 94 -8.46 3.78 8.64
C VAL A 94 -8.87 2.72 7.64
N SER A 95 -9.50 3.13 6.54
CA SER A 95 -9.80 2.24 5.43
C SER A 95 -9.15 2.77 4.16
N SER A 96 -8.41 1.93 3.45
CA SER A 96 -7.77 2.33 2.19
C SER A 96 -7.75 1.20 1.18
N GLN A 97 -7.46 1.55 -0.07
CA GLN A 97 -7.30 0.62 -1.18
C GLN A 97 -6.07 0.99 -2.02
N ASP A 98 -5.48 0.00 -2.70
CA ASP A 98 -4.43 0.17 -3.70
C ASP A 98 -3.26 1.03 -3.18
N PHE A 99 -2.99 2.17 -3.83
CA PHE A 99 -1.91 3.06 -3.47
C PHE A 99 -2.10 3.69 -2.08
N GLY A 100 -3.35 3.89 -1.65
CA GLY A 100 -3.66 4.36 -0.30
C GLY A 100 -3.24 3.34 0.76
N SER A 101 -3.42 2.05 0.47
CA SER A 101 -2.93 0.98 1.33
C SER A 101 -1.41 0.88 1.35
N TYR A 102 -0.75 1.15 0.22
CA TYR A 102 0.70 1.27 0.16
C TYR A 102 1.24 2.42 1.03
N ILE A 103 0.58 3.59 1.01
CA ILE A 103 0.94 4.73 1.88
C ILE A 103 0.75 4.36 3.36
N CYS A 104 -0.40 3.77 3.73
CA CYS A 104 -0.64 3.33 5.11
C CYS A 104 0.43 2.34 5.61
N LEU A 105 0.78 1.33 4.80
CA LEU A 105 1.82 0.36 5.14
C LEU A 105 3.19 1.03 5.29
N SER A 106 3.49 1.99 4.43
CA SER A 106 4.72 2.77 4.50
C SER A 106 4.79 3.58 5.80
N ALA A 107 3.69 4.25 6.18
CA ALA A 107 3.60 5.02 7.43
C ALA A 107 3.77 4.15 8.69
N ILE A 108 3.08 3.00 8.74
CA ILE A 108 3.17 2.01 9.85
C ILE A 108 4.62 1.55 9.99
N SER A 109 5.23 1.16 8.89
CA SER A 109 6.54 0.55 8.93
C SER A 109 7.68 1.55 9.18
N MET A 110 7.53 2.81 8.75
CA MET A 110 8.43 3.89 9.14
C MET A 110 8.29 4.23 10.63
N GLY A 111 7.20 3.81 11.28
CA GLY A 111 6.90 4.11 12.67
C GLY A 111 6.55 5.58 12.88
N LYS A 112 5.96 6.22 11.86
CA LYS A 112 5.48 7.60 11.91
C LYS A 112 4.11 7.72 12.57
N ILE A 113 3.45 6.59 12.87
CA ILE A 113 2.18 6.54 13.57
C ILE A 113 2.35 6.92 15.05
N PRO A 114 1.59 7.90 15.57
CA PRO A 114 1.63 8.27 16.98
C PRO A 114 1.25 7.09 17.90
N LYS A 115 2.03 6.87 18.96
CA LYS A 115 1.78 5.79 19.94
C LYS A 115 0.60 6.06 20.89
N THR A 116 0.15 7.31 20.94
CA THR A 116 -0.93 7.77 21.81
C THR A 116 -2.32 7.45 21.26
N ILE A 117 -2.41 6.98 20.02
CA ILE A 117 -3.66 6.71 19.32
C ILE A 117 -3.74 5.21 19.05
N ASN A 118 -4.89 4.62 19.34
CA ASN A 118 -5.22 3.28 18.89
C ASN A 118 -5.80 3.35 17.48
N ILE A 119 -5.17 2.65 16.53
CA ILE A 119 -5.54 2.74 15.12
C ILE A 119 -5.75 1.34 14.55
N SER A 120 -6.90 1.14 13.93
CA SER A 120 -7.21 -0.07 13.14
C SER A 120 -7.18 0.25 11.65
N PHE A 121 -6.37 -0.46 10.88
CA PHE A 121 -6.24 -0.32 9.44
C PHE A 121 -6.95 -1.46 8.73
N ASP A 122 -7.90 -1.13 7.86
CA ASP A 122 -8.50 -2.06 6.90
C ASP A 122 -7.93 -1.72 5.51
N LEU A 123 -6.95 -2.52 5.07
CA LEU A 123 -6.19 -2.29 3.85
C LEU A 123 -6.65 -3.24 2.75
N THR A 124 -7.17 -2.68 1.65
CA THR A 124 -7.68 -3.46 0.52
C THR A 124 -6.67 -3.46 -0.61
N ASP A 125 -6.39 -4.62 -1.21
CA ASP A 125 -5.50 -4.75 -2.39
C ASP A 125 -4.08 -4.22 -2.15
N ALA A 126 -3.59 -4.37 -0.92
CA ALA A 126 -2.32 -3.81 -0.50
C ALA A 126 -1.12 -4.61 -1.05
N PRO A 127 -0.22 -4.02 -1.86
CA PRO A 127 0.94 -4.72 -2.43
C PRO A 127 2.09 -4.81 -1.41
N THR A 128 1.86 -5.55 -0.32
CA THR A 128 2.80 -5.66 0.82
C THR A 128 4.23 -6.08 0.42
N GLY A 129 4.38 -6.91 -0.62
CA GLY A 129 5.68 -7.39 -1.09
C GLY A 129 6.45 -6.38 -1.92
N LEU A 130 5.82 -5.26 -2.33
CA LEU A 130 6.48 -4.15 -3.01
C LEU A 130 6.93 -3.05 -2.05
N VAL A 131 6.45 -3.06 -0.80
CA VAL A 131 6.88 -2.10 0.22
C VAL A 131 8.37 -2.34 0.51
N PRO A 132 9.24 -1.31 0.41
CA PRO A 132 10.68 -1.48 0.55
C PRO A 132 11.04 -2.08 1.92
N LEU A 133 11.47 -3.35 1.93
CA LEU A 133 11.61 -4.25 3.08
C LEU A 133 12.60 -3.87 4.21
N LYS A 134 13.02 -2.60 4.35
CA LYS A 134 13.72 -2.12 5.56
C LYS A 134 12.79 -1.86 6.77
N LEU A 135 11.56 -2.35 6.66
CA LEU A 135 10.35 -1.85 7.31
C LEU A 135 9.68 -2.91 8.24
N SER A 136 10.30 -4.10 8.38
CA SER A 136 9.68 -5.29 8.97
C SER A 136 9.70 -5.41 10.50
N LYS A 137 10.49 -4.60 11.23
CA LYS A 137 10.61 -4.75 12.70
C LYS A 137 9.51 -4.05 13.51
N LYS A 138 8.62 -3.25 12.91
CA LYS A 138 7.69 -2.35 13.63
C LYS A 138 6.19 -2.63 13.44
N LEU A 139 5.79 -3.60 12.64
CA LEU A 139 4.36 -3.96 12.49
C LEU A 139 3.71 -4.50 13.79
N GLY A 140 4.50 -4.85 14.82
CA GLY A 140 4.02 -5.36 16.11
C GLY A 140 3.75 -4.28 17.17
N GLN A 141 3.43 -3.04 16.79
CA GLN A 141 3.07 -2.01 17.76
C GLN A 141 1.70 -2.33 18.39
N LYS A 142 1.64 -2.35 19.73
CA LYS A 142 0.43 -2.74 20.49
C LYS A 142 -0.82 -1.89 20.19
N ASN A 143 -0.62 -0.66 19.72
CA ASN A 143 -1.69 0.29 19.42
C ASN A 143 -2.12 0.27 17.94
N ILE A 144 -1.59 -0.65 17.12
CA ILE A 144 -1.90 -0.77 15.70
C ILE A 144 -2.46 -2.16 15.40
N SER A 145 -3.66 -2.23 14.82
CA SER A 145 -4.18 -3.44 14.18
C SER A 145 -4.25 -3.25 12.68
N VAL A 146 -3.89 -4.28 11.91
CA VAL A 146 -3.89 -4.24 10.44
C VAL A 146 -4.63 -5.46 9.90
N ASN A 147 -5.72 -5.21 9.21
CA ASN A 147 -6.53 -6.19 8.50
C ASN A 147 -6.29 -6.03 7.00
N PHE A 148 -6.04 -7.15 6.32
CA PHE A 148 -5.83 -7.18 4.88
C PHE A 148 -7.07 -7.76 4.21
N HIS A 149 -7.59 -7.05 3.23
CA HIS A 149 -8.68 -7.49 2.37
C HIS A 149 -8.18 -7.53 0.92
N TYR A 150 -8.62 -8.52 0.16
CA TYR A 150 -8.29 -8.63 -1.27
C TYR A 150 -9.60 -8.78 -2.03
N SER A 151 -9.82 -7.88 -2.98
CA SER A 151 -10.97 -7.96 -3.88
C SER A 151 -10.75 -9.07 -4.91
N GLU A 152 -11.84 -9.63 -5.46
CA GLU A 152 -11.74 -10.61 -6.54
C GLU A 152 -11.08 -10.01 -7.81
N ASP A 153 -11.30 -8.72 -8.04
CA ASP A 153 -10.74 -7.95 -9.16
C ASP A 153 -9.39 -7.27 -8.84
N SER A 154 -8.73 -7.71 -7.77
CA SER A 154 -7.45 -7.15 -7.32
C SER A 154 -6.34 -7.45 -8.32
N TRP A 155 -5.59 -6.43 -8.73
CA TRP A 155 -4.41 -6.62 -9.56
C TRP A 155 -3.29 -7.42 -8.84
N VAL A 156 -3.33 -7.47 -7.51
CA VAL A 156 -2.35 -8.19 -6.68
C VAL A 156 -2.80 -9.64 -6.42
N ALA A 157 -4.09 -9.98 -6.58
CA ALA A 157 -4.63 -11.31 -6.28
C ALA A 157 -3.89 -12.47 -6.97
N PRO A 158 -3.41 -12.36 -8.22
CA PRO A 158 -2.65 -13.44 -8.85
C PRO A 158 -1.28 -13.71 -8.20
N PHE A 159 -0.77 -12.79 -7.39
CA PHE A 159 0.62 -12.75 -6.92
C PHE A 159 0.73 -12.89 -5.40
N LYS A 160 0.56 -14.09 -4.87
CA LYS A 160 0.77 -14.43 -3.44
C LYS A 160 2.12 -13.97 -2.88
N ALA A 161 3.15 -13.85 -3.69
CA ALA A 161 4.45 -13.32 -3.30
C ALA A 161 4.45 -11.79 -3.09
N LEU A 162 3.43 -11.08 -3.58
CA LEU A 162 3.28 -9.63 -3.48
C LEU A 162 2.27 -9.21 -2.40
N TYR A 163 1.53 -10.14 -1.81
CA TYR A 163 0.56 -9.85 -0.77
C TYR A 163 0.65 -10.83 0.42
N LYS A 164 0.37 -10.34 1.63
CA LYS A 164 0.16 -11.22 2.77
C LYS A 164 -1.30 -11.63 2.78
N ALA A 165 -1.58 -12.91 2.55
CA ALA A 165 -2.90 -13.44 2.85
C ALA A 165 -3.23 -13.11 4.32
N ALA A 166 -4.46 -12.67 4.58
CA ALA A 166 -4.97 -12.62 5.94
C ALA A 166 -4.85 -14.04 6.51
N ALA A 167 -4.09 -14.17 7.60
CA ALA A 167 -4.00 -15.41 8.37
C ALA A 167 -5.14 -15.45 9.38
#